data_AF-A0A229G8N9-F1
#
_entry.id   AF-A0A229G8N9-F1
#
_cell.length_a   1.000
_cell.length_b   1.000
_cell.length_c   1.000
_cell.angle_alpha   90.00
_cell.angle_beta   90.00
_cell.angle_gamma   90.00
#
_symmetry.space_group_name_H-M   'P 1'
#
loop_
_entity.id
_entity.type
_entity.pdbx_description
1 polymer ?
#
loop_
_entity_poly.entity_id
_entity_poly.type
_entity_poly.pdbx_seq_one_letter_code
_entity_poly.pdbx_strand_id
1 'polypeptide(L)'
;MWNKTLQTIMVSTIMAVGVSLSACDSTKDSDATAQEVSTDASKQNVADTPKPESAATNADLDGATPQEGTPVKYDVASWGTQKVQALNVDQLDSIKSTFGKVVSTDENSLDYASNPAAKYRFMNTDAPYLDLIDSEKYLELGWYFANPTDSDKEKELSQNHAKKSYTLARQLMGDEGGKLVADMLNGQIIKNKVVGGQKVELAKCEFYSCMLIINKSAAQTDNK
;
A
#
# COMPACT_ATOMS: atom_id res chain seq x y z
N MET A 1 0.06 -5.51 -58.24
CA MET A 1 0.15 -6.78 -57.50
C MET A 1 1.62 -7.13 -57.33
N TRP A 2 2.14 -7.23 -56.11
CA TRP A 2 3.45 -7.83 -55.84
C TRP A 2 3.32 -8.73 -54.62
N ASN A 3 3.96 -9.88 -54.69
CA ASN A 3 3.83 -10.96 -53.72
C ASN A 3 5.22 -11.29 -53.16
N LYS A 4 5.40 -11.22 -51.85
CA LYS A 4 6.61 -11.68 -51.15
C LYS A 4 6.23 -12.41 -49.87
N THR A 5 5.97 -13.70 -50.03
CA THR A 5 5.96 -14.67 -48.93
C THR A 5 7.29 -14.62 -48.19
N LEU A 6 7.23 -14.58 -46.85
CA LEU A 6 8.37 -14.89 -45.99
C LEU A 6 7.82 -15.62 -44.76
N GLN A 7 8.12 -16.92 -44.67
CA GLN A 7 7.68 -17.79 -43.59
C GLN A 7 8.84 -18.11 -42.65
N THR A 8 8.51 -18.12 -41.35
CA THR A 8 9.05 -19.02 -40.33
C THR A 8 10.56 -19.11 -40.14
N ILE A 9 11.04 -18.56 -39.02
CA ILE A 9 11.79 -19.36 -38.04
C ILE A 9 11.17 -19.12 -36.66
N MET A 10 10.74 -20.20 -35.98
CA MET A 10 10.56 -20.16 -34.52
C MET A 10 11.87 -20.57 -33.86
N VAL A 11 12.29 -19.87 -32.81
CA VAL A 11 13.22 -20.42 -31.80
C VAL A 11 12.59 -20.21 -30.43
N SER A 12 12.17 -21.31 -29.82
CA SER A 12 11.59 -21.34 -28.47
C SER A 12 12.69 -21.56 -27.43
N THR A 13 13.01 -20.54 -26.64
CA THR A 13 13.92 -20.68 -25.49
C THR A 13 13.12 -20.69 -24.20
N ILE A 14 12.74 -21.87 -23.73
CA ILE A 14 12.19 -22.05 -22.38
C ILE A 14 13.36 -21.99 -21.40
N MET A 15 13.44 -20.94 -20.58
CA MET A 15 14.24 -20.97 -19.36
C MET A 15 13.34 -21.31 -18.18
N ALA A 16 13.71 -22.36 -17.45
CA ALA A 16 13.05 -22.80 -16.23
C ALA A 16 14.10 -23.29 -15.24
N VAL A 17 13.72 -23.35 -13.96
CA VAL A 17 14.57 -23.72 -12.81
C VAL A 17 15.63 -22.64 -12.46
N GLY A 18 15.75 -22.20 -11.20
CA GLY A 18 14.95 -22.57 -10.03
C GLY A 18 15.15 -21.65 -8.84
N VAL A 19 14.26 -21.79 -7.84
CA VAL A 19 14.29 -21.02 -6.60
C VAL A 19 15.07 -21.79 -5.53
N SER A 20 16.24 -21.29 -5.14
CA SER A 20 16.99 -21.82 -3.99
C SER A 20 16.57 -21.10 -2.71
N LEU A 21 15.80 -21.77 -1.85
CA LEU A 21 15.50 -21.28 -0.49
C LEU A 21 16.66 -21.61 0.45
N SER A 22 17.53 -20.63 0.71
CA SER A 22 18.65 -20.77 1.64
C SER A 22 18.19 -20.64 3.10
N ALA A 23 17.68 -21.73 3.68
CA ALA A 23 17.48 -21.83 5.12
C ALA A 23 18.81 -22.15 5.82
N CYS A 24 19.33 -21.21 6.60
CA CYS A 24 20.53 -21.40 7.41
C CYS A 24 20.16 -21.96 8.80
N ASP A 25 20.15 -23.29 8.92
CA ASP A 25 20.38 -23.99 10.18
C ASP A 25 21.69 -24.80 10.02
N SER A 26 22.61 -24.68 10.97
CA SER A 26 24.01 -25.05 10.76
C SER A 26 24.63 -25.72 11.99
N THR A 27 24.65 -27.06 11.98
CA THR A 27 25.34 -27.86 13.01
C THR A 27 26.17 -28.98 12.37
N LYS A 28 27.49 -28.73 12.22
CA LYS A 28 28.59 -29.72 12.30
C LYS A 28 28.68 -30.79 11.18
N ASP A 29 29.79 -31.51 10.99
CA ASP A 29 31.23 -31.37 11.34
C ASP A 29 32.02 -32.27 10.36
N SER A 30 33.36 -32.23 10.18
CA SER A 30 34.41 -31.18 10.19
C SER A 30 35.75 -31.91 9.98
N ASP A 31 36.65 -31.47 9.07
CA ASP A 31 37.90 -32.22 8.77
C ASP A 31 39.13 -31.34 8.42
N ALA A 32 40.31 -31.96 8.36
CA ALA A 32 41.66 -31.43 8.04
C ALA A 32 42.51 -30.78 9.16
N THR A 33 42.64 -31.51 10.28
CA THR A 33 43.91 -31.89 11.00
C THR A 33 45.17 -30.98 11.10
N ALA A 34 45.89 -31.17 12.23
CA ALA A 34 47.33 -30.90 12.52
C ALA A 34 47.65 -29.52 13.19
N GLN A 35 48.54 -29.39 14.20
CA GLN A 35 49.44 -30.35 14.88
C GLN A 35 49.87 -29.86 16.31
N GLU A 36 49.85 -30.75 17.32
CA GLU A 36 50.66 -30.76 18.59
C GLU A 36 50.66 -29.51 19.55
N VAL A 37 51.00 -29.56 20.85
CA VAL A 37 51.45 -30.64 21.77
C VAL A 37 50.96 -30.40 23.24
N SER A 38 51.22 -31.37 24.13
CA SER A 38 51.14 -31.37 25.62
C SER A 38 51.58 -30.07 26.35
N THR A 39 51.34 -29.78 27.64
CA THR A 39 50.89 -30.50 28.87
C THR A 39 50.43 -29.40 29.90
N ASP A 40 49.90 -29.57 31.12
CA ASP A 40 49.60 -30.70 32.04
C ASP A 40 48.46 -30.31 33.02
N ALA A 41 48.15 -31.14 34.02
CA ALA A 41 47.08 -30.94 35.00
C ALA A 41 47.41 -30.02 36.19
N SER A 42 46.40 -29.33 36.71
CA SER A 42 46.34 -28.86 38.12
C SER A 42 44.89 -28.69 38.59
N LYS A 43 44.57 -29.26 39.75
CA LYS A 43 43.30 -29.04 40.47
C LYS A 43 43.52 -27.99 41.55
N GLN A 44 42.59 -27.06 41.73
CA GLN A 44 42.41 -26.44 43.05
C GLN A 44 40.97 -25.99 43.32
N ASN A 45 40.57 -26.05 44.59
CA ASN A 45 39.24 -25.66 45.07
C ASN A 45 38.93 -24.19 44.81
N VAL A 46 37.64 -23.90 44.64
CA VAL A 46 37.02 -22.64 45.07
C VAL A 46 35.93 -23.01 46.09
N ALA A 47 35.80 -22.22 47.16
CA ALA A 47 34.97 -22.54 48.32
C ALA A 47 33.56 -21.93 48.23
N ASP A 48 32.64 -22.45 49.05
CA ASP A 48 31.32 -21.84 49.27
C ASP A 48 31.43 -20.38 49.75
N THR A 49 30.51 -19.53 49.29
CA THR A 49 30.23 -18.22 49.88
C THR A 49 28.75 -17.89 49.65
N PRO A 50 27.98 -17.42 50.66
CA PRO A 50 26.52 -17.35 50.54
C PRO A 50 25.99 -16.30 49.56
N LYS A 51 24.89 -16.66 48.86
CA LYS A 51 24.07 -15.79 48.02
C LYS A 51 23.53 -14.57 48.80
N PRO A 52 23.82 -13.32 48.39
CA PRO A 52 23.03 -12.16 48.78
C PRO A 52 21.68 -12.20 48.03
N GLU A 53 20.56 -12.05 48.73
CA GLU A 53 19.26 -11.91 48.07
C GLU A 53 19.06 -10.48 47.55
N SER A 54 19.63 -10.21 46.38
CA SER A 54 19.13 -9.15 45.53
C SER A 54 17.76 -9.58 45.00
N ALA A 55 16.70 -8.92 45.47
CA ALA A 55 15.35 -9.13 44.95
C ALA A 55 15.29 -8.54 43.52
N ALA A 56 15.51 -9.39 42.53
CA ALA A 56 15.27 -9.04 41.13
C ALA A 56 13.78 -8.76 40.94
N THR A 57 13.39 -7.48 40.99
CA THR A 57 12.10 -7.04 40.49
C THR A 57 12.09 -7.28 38.98
N ASN A 58 11.52 -8.41 38.57
CA ASN A 58 11.19 -8.66 37.18
C ASN A 58 10.25 -7.53 36.73
N ALA A 59 10.81 -6.56 36.01
CA ALA A 59 10.02 -5.51 35.39
C ALA A 59 9.13 -6.17 34.34
N ASP A 60 7.82 -6.12 34.56
CA ASP A 60 6.83 -6.63 33.63
C ASP A 60 6.88 -5.80 32.33
N LEU A 61 7.42 -6.40 31.27
CA LEU A 61 7.46 -5.82 29.93
C LEU A 61 6.21 -6.21 29.10
N ASP A 62 5.36 -7.11 29.61
CA ASP A 62 4.14 -7.60 28.97
C ASP A 62 2.88 -6.82 29.41
N GLY A 63 2.97 -6.03 30.50
CA GLY A 63 1.89 -5.20 31.04
C GLY A 63 1.32 -4.13 30.10
N ALA A 64 1.82 -4.02 28.86
CA ALA A 64 1.26 -3.20 27.79
C ALA A 64 0.03 -3.88 27.15
N THR A 65 -1.09 -3.91 27.88
CA THR A 65 -2.39 -4.31 27.31
C THR A 65 -2.66 -3.53 26.01
N PRO A 66 -2.87 -4.18 24.85
CA PRO A 66 -3.18 -3.48 23.62
C PRO A 66 -4.41 -2.59 23.81
N GLN A 67 -4.28 -1.30 23.54
CA GLN A 67 -5.42 -0.38 23.64
C GLN A 67 -6.43 -0.74 22.55
N GLU A 68 -7.55 -1.37 22.93
CA GLU A 68 -8.62 -1.77 22.00
C GLU A 68 -9.29 -0.54 21.39
N GLY A 69 -8.71 -0.06 20.30
CA GLY A 69 -9.22 1.06 19.53
C GLY A 69 -10.55 0.71 18.87
N THR A 70 -11.46 1.69 18.79
CA THR A 70 -12.73 1.52 18.06
C THR A 70 -12.51 1.73 16.56
N PRO A 71 -12.78 0.73 15.69
CA PRO A 71 -12.62 0.88 14.24
C PRO A 71 -13.53 1.96 13.65
N VAL A 72 -13.03 2.68 12.64
CA VAL A 72 -13.78 3.73 11.96
C VAL A 72 -14.95 3.15 11.18
N LYS A 73 -16.14 3.69 11.44
CA LYS A 73 -17.37 3.36 10.71
C LYS A 73 -17.56 4.36 9.57
N TYR A 74 -17.60 3.88 8.34
CA TYR A 74 -17.84 4.71 7.16
C TYR A 74 -19.31 4.56 6.73
N ASP A 75 -20.14 5.58 7.01
CA ASP A 75 -21.55 5.61 6.58
C ASP A 75 -21.67 5.96 5.08
N VAL A 76 -21.17 5.06 4.23
CA VAL A 76 -21.21 5.18 2.77
C VAL A 76 -22.64 5.25 2.21
N ALA A 77 -23.64 4.84 2.99
CA ALA A 77 -25.04 4.82 2.58
C ALA A 77 -25.64 6.23 2.51
N SER A 78 -25.34 7.13 3.45
CA SER A 78 -25.84 8.51 3.40
C SER A 78 -25.16 9.36 2.31
N TRP A 79 -23.97 8.97 1.85
CA TRP A 79 -23.17 9.74 0.89
C TRP A 79 -23.72 9.69 -0.55
N GLY A 80 -24.45 8.64 -0.92
CA GLY A 80 -25.01 8.46 -2.28
C GLY A 80 -26.18 9.38 -2.64
N THR A 81 -26.74 10.08 -1.66
CA THR A 81 -28.00 10.84 -1.76
C THR A 81 -27.96 12.06 -2.68
N GLN A 82 -26.78 12.64 -2.92
CA GLN A 82 -26.62 13.81 -3.79
C GLN A 82 -26.30 13.39 -5.24
N LYS A 83 -26.82 14.13 -6.22
CA LYS A 83 -26.36 14.03 -7.61
C LYS A 83 -24.97 14.64 -7.73
N VAL A 84 -24.09 13.99 -8.48
CA VAL A 84 -22.75 14.48 -8.81
C VAL A 84 -22.68 14.87 -10.29
N GLN A 85 -21.82 15.82 -10.64
CA GLN A 85 -21.49 16.13 -12.03
C GLN A 85 -20.49 15.08 -12.55
N ALA A 86 -20.83 14.40 -13.65
CA ALA A 86 -19.92 13.47 -14.31
C ALA A 86 -18.66 14.20 -14.80
N LEU A 87 -17.51 13.54 -14.68
CA LEU A 87 -16.20 14.01 -15.12
C LEU A 87 -15.50 12.92 -15.94
N ASN A 88 -14.68 13.34 -16.90
CA ASN A 88 -13.72 12.46 -17.56
C ASN A 88 -12.40 12.42 -16.75
N VAL A 89 -11.66 11.32 -16.89
CA VAL A 89 -10.41 11.05 -16.13
C VAL A 89 -9.24 11.98 -16.51
N ASP A 90 -9.36 12.75 -17.60
CA ASP A 90 -8.42 13.77 -18.07
C ASP A 90 -8.71 15.19 -17.54
N GLN A 91 -9.87 15.43 -16.91
CA GLN A 91 -10.30 16.74 -16.42
C GLN A 91 -9.65 17.10 -15.07
N LEU A 92 -8.32 17.07 -15.03
CA LEU A 92 -7.50 17.17 -13.81
C LEU A 92 -7.85 18.37 -12.91
N ASP A 93 -8.14 19.55 -13.45
CA ASP A 93 -8.52 20.72 -12.63
C ASP A 93 -9.89 20.53 -11.95
N SER A 94 -10.87 19.94 -12.63
CA SER A 94 -12.16 19.57 -12.05
C SER A 94 -12.00 18.47 -11.00
N ILE A 95 -11.15 17.47 -11.27
CA ILE A 95 -10.82 16.39 -10.35
C ILE A 95 -10.18 16.94 -9.05
N LYS A 96 -9.18 17.82 -9.17
CA LYS A 96 -8.54 18.48 -8.02
C LYS A 96 -9.56 19.29 -7.20
N SER A 97 -10.52 19.96 -7.85
CA SER A 97 -11.53 20.78 -7.17
C SER A 97 -12.42 19.99 -6.20
N THR A 98 -12.66 18.69 -6.44
CA THR A 98 -13.43 17.80 -5.55
C THR A 98 -12.78 17.64 -4.17
N PHE A 99 -11.46 17.81 -4.08
CA PHE A 99 -10.70 17.70 -2.83
C PHE A 99 -10.48 19.04 -2.12
N GLY A 100 -10.53 20.15 -2.87
CA GLY A 100 -10.35 21.51 -2.38
C GLY A 100 -9.09 22.17 -2.94
N LYS A 101 -8.46 23.05 -2.15
CA LYS A 101 -7.23 23.74 -2.54
C LYS A 101 -6.03 22.78 -2.42
N VAL A 102 -5.21 22.71 -3.47
CA VAL A 102 -3.87 22.08 -3.40
C VAL A 102 -2.99 22.88 -2.43
N VAL A 103 -2.39 22.18 -1.46
CA VAL A 103 -1.46 22.71 -0.46
C VAL A 103 -0.03 22.72 -0.99
N SER A 104 0.37 21.64 -1.67
CA SER A 104 1.67 21.54 -2.36
C SER A 104 1.58 20.61 -3.58
N THR A 105 2.47 20.85 -4.55
CA THR A 105 2.69 19.94 -5.69
C THR A 105 4.15 19.48 -5.68
N ASP A 106 4.36 18.20 -5.99
CA ASP A 106 5.66 17.63 -6.33
C ASP A 106 5.64 17.15 -7.79
N GLU A 107 6.37 17.85 -8.66
CA GLU A 107 6.47 17.55 -10.10
C GLU A 107 7.52 16.45 -10.42
N ASN A 108 8.17 15.88 -9.40
CA ASN A 108 9.21 14.84 -9.54
C ASN A 108 8.78 13.50 -8.92
N SER A 109 7.48 13.33 -8.67
CA SER A 109 6.91 12.09 -8.15
C SER A 109 6.88 10.99 -9.22
N LEU A 110 6.55 9.77 -8.77
CA LEU A 110 6.39 8.59 -9.62
C LEU A 110 4.99 8.03 -9.47
N ASP A 111 4.44 7.50 -10.56
CA ASP A 111 3.20 6.73 -10.55
C ASP A 111 3.42 5.27 -10.11
N TYR A 112 2.31 4.54 -9.99
CA TYR A 112 2.21 3.11 -9.65
C TYR A 112 3.13 2.19 -10.46
N ALA A 113 3.47 2.55 -11.70
CA ALA A 113 4.35 1.80 -12.58
C ALA A 113 5.71 2.50 -12.79
N SER A 114 6.09 3.39 -11.86
CA SER A 114 7.34 4.13 -11.82
C SER A 114 7.61 5.05 -13.03
N ASN A 115 6.56 5.55 -13.70
CA ASN A 115 6.69 6.62 -14.70
C ASN A 115 6.67 7.99 -13.99
N PRO A 116 7.27 9.05 -14.57
CA PRO A 116 7.20 10.40 -14.03
C PRO A 116 5.76 10.90 -13.87
N ALA A 117 5.45 11.54 -12.75
CA ALA A 117 4.10 11.97 -12.40
C ALA A 117 4.09 13.22 -11.51
N ALA A 118 3.03 14.02 -11.62
CA ALA A 118 2.79 15.17 -10.75
C ALA A 118 1.93 14.75 -9.55
N LYS A 119 2.40 15.00 -8.33
CA LYS A 119 1.70 14.68 -7.08
C LYS A 119 1.13 15.94 -6.43
N TYR A 120 -0.18 16.04 -6.39
CA TYR A 120 -0.94 17.12 -5.73
C TYR A 120 -1.38 16.67 -4.34
N ARG A 121 -1.00 17.44 -3.31
CA ARG A 121 -1.37 17.19 -1.92
C ARG A 121 -2.39 18.22 -1.44
N PHE A 122 -3.45 17.78 -0.77
CA PHE A 122 -4.56 18.63 -0.31
C PHE A 122 -4.55 18.91 1.20
N MET A 123 -3.54 18.42 1.91
CA MET A 123 -3.41 18.50 3.37
C MET A 123 -2.00 18.99 3.75
N ASN A 124 -1.87 19.58 4.93
CA ASN A 124 -0.56 19.92 5.48
C ASN A 124 0.25 18.64 5.80
N THR A 125 1.57 18.77 5.91
CA THR A 125 2.49 17.63 6.16
C THR A 125 2.35 16.98 7.53
N ASP A 126 1.69 17.66 8.48
CA ASP A 126 1.39 17.22 9.85
C ASP A 126 -0.03 16.62 9.99
N ALA A 127 -0.79 16.49 8.91
CA ALA A 127 -2.16 16.01 8.92
C ALA A 127 -2.34 14.70 8.13
N PRO A 128 -3.33 13.84 8.49
CA PRO A 128 -3.78 12.71 7.69
C PRO A 128 -3.88 13.05 6.21
N TYR A 129 -3.09 12.35 5.38
CA TYR A 129 -2.87 12.74 3.99
C TYR A 129 -4.10 12.49 3.09
N LEU A 130 -4.18 13.32 2.05
CA LEU A 130 -5.05 13.18 0.90
C LEU A 130 -4.26 13.71 -0.29
N ASP A 131 -3.89 12.79 -1.18
CA ASP A 131 -2.97 13.02 -2.30
C ASP A 131 -3.60 12.49 -3.60
N LEU A 132 -3.40 13.21 -4.70
CA LEU A 132 -3.72 12.80 -6.07
C LEU A 132 -2.42 12.77 -6.88
N ILE A 133 -2.11 11.66 -7.55
CA ILE A 133 -0.97 11.55 -8.46
C ILE A 133 -1.51 11.45 -9.89
N ASP A 134 -0.97 12.25 -10.79
CA ASP A 134 -1.37 12.32 -12.19
C ASP A 134 -0.18 12.04 -13.11
N SER A 135 -0.31 11.04 -13.99
CA SER A 135 0.64 10.73 -15.05
C SER A 135 -0.04 10.62 -16.41
N GLU A 136 0.73 10.38 -17.48
CA GLU A 136 0.19 10.06 -18.82
C GLU A 136 -0.83 8.89 -18.77
N LYS A 137 -0.55 7.87 -17.95
CA LYS A 137 -1.26 6.58 -17.97
C LYS A 137 -2.19 6.38 -16.79
N TYR A 138 -1.92 7.01 -15.65
CA TYR A 138 -2.69 6.79 -14.43
C TYR A 138 -3.20 8.08 -13.80
N LEU A 139 -4.36 7.94 -13.17
CA LEU A 139 -4.87 8.84 -12.14
C LEU A 139 -4.95 8.02 -10.85
N GLU A 140 -4.22 8.44 -9.83
CA GLU A 140 -4.18 7.74 -8.54
C GLU A 140 -4.67 8.64 -7.42
N LEU A 141 -5.55 8.10 -6.59
CA LEU A 141 -6.07 8.75 -5.40
C LEU A 141 -5.64 7.96 -4.17
N GLY A 142 -4.85 8.60 -3.30
CA GLY A 142 -4.38 8.03 -2.04
C GLY A 142 -4.86 8.86 -0.85
N TRP A 143 -5.41 8.20 0.18
CA TRP A 143 -5.77 8.88 1.42
C TRP A 143 -5.54 8.02 2.66
N TYR A 144 -5.35 8.69 3.80
CA TYR A 144 -5.16 8.03 5.08
C TYR A 144 -6.40 7.26 5.54
N PHE A 145 -6.22 5.99 5.91
CA PHE A 145 -7.24 5.10 6.46
C PHE A 145 -7.00 4.94 7.96
N ALA A 146 -7.80 5.63 8.78
CA ALA A 146 -7.48 5.80 10.20
C ALA A 146 -7.45 4.48 11.00
N ASN A 147 -6.46 4.39 11.88
CA ASN A 147 -6.27 3.31 12.83
C ASN A 147 -7.39 3.33 13.88
N PRO A 148 -7.91 2.17 14.32
CA PRO A 148 -8.78 2.08 15.48
C PRO A 148 -8.30 2.86 16.72
N THR A 149 -7.00 3.04 16.95
CA THR A 149 -6.44 3.80 18.09
C THR A 149 -6.30 5.30 17.88
N ASP A 150 -6.55 5.84 16.68
CA ASP A 150 -6.38 7.27 16.38
C ASP A 150 -7.31 8.18 17.19
N SER A 151 -7.00 9.47 17.27
CA SER A 151 -7.92 10.46 17.84
C SER A 151 -9.18 10.62 16.97
N ASP A 152 -10.29 11.05 17.59
CA ASP A 152 -11.55 11.28 16.88
C ASP A 152 -11.40 12.29 15.72
N LYS A 153 -10.48 13.26 15.86
CA LYS A 153 -10.14 14.24 14.82
C LYS A 153 -9.46 13.61 13.59
N GLU A 154 -8.56 12.66 13.80
CA GLU A 154 -7.87 11.94 12.72
C GLU A 154 -8.84 10.98 12.01
N LYS A 155 -9.73 10.33 12.78
CA LYS A 155 -10.82 9.51 12.26
C LYS A 155 -11.83 10.33 11.45
N GLU A 156 -12.22 11.50 11.93
CA GLU A 156 -13.08 12.46 11.20
C GLU A 156 -12.41 12.92 9.90
N LEU A 157 -11.11 13.22 9.91
CA LEU A 157 -10.37 13.55 8.70
C LEU A 157 -10.34 12.39 7.70
N SER A 158 -10.07 11.16 8.16
CA SER A 158 -10.10 9.96 7.32
C SER A 158 -11.49 9.69 6.71
N GLN A 159 -12.56 9.87 7.49
CA GLN A 159 -13.95 9.80 7.00
C GLN A 159 -14.25 10.88 5.95
N ASN A 160 -13.78 12.12 6.15
CA ASN A 160 -13.95 13.21 5.18
C ASN A 160 -13.17 12.96 3.89
N HIS A 161 -11.95 12.40 3.96
CA HIS A 161 -11.18 12.00 2.79
C HIS A 161 -11.83 10.86 2.03
N ALA A 162 -12.32 9.83 2.74
CA ALA A 162 -13.08 8.73 2.16
C ALA A 162 -14.36 9.22 1.46
N LYS A 163 -15.06 10.20 2.04
CA LYS A 163 -16.25 10.83 1.44
C LYS A 163 -15.94 11.65 0.19
N LYS A 164 -14.83 12.40 0.16
CA LYS A 164 -14.34 13.08 -1.06
C LYS A 164 -13.98 12.07 -2.15
N SER A 165 -13.33 10.97 -1.76
CA SER A 165 -12.93 9.90 -2.67
C SER A 165 -14.12 9.16 -3.28
N TYR A 166 -15.15 8.87 -2.46
CA TYR A 166 -16.45 8.37 -2.91
C TYR A 166 -17.13 9.32 -3.90
N THR A 167 -17.09 10.64 -3.64
CA THR A 167 -17.63 11.65 -4.56
C THR A 167 -16.90 11.60 -5.90
N LEU A 168 -15.56 11.66 -5.94
CA LEU A 168 -14.81 11.58 -7.20
C LEU A 168 -15.09 10.26 -7.93
N ALA A 169 -15.12 9.13 -7.23
CA ALA A 169 -15.41 7.85 -7.84
C ALA A 169 -16.80 7.85 -8.50
N ARG A 170 -17.81 8.49 -7.91
CA ARG A 170 -19.12 8.68 -8.56
C ARG A 170 -19.09 9.66 -9.73
N GLN A 171 -18.21 10.65 -9.72
CA GLN A 171 -18.05 11.56 -10.87
C GLN A 171 -17.42 10.84 -12.08
N LEU A 172 -16.45 9.95 -11.85
CA LEU A 172 -15.72 9.24 -12.90
C LEU A 172 -16.39 7.94 -13.39
N MET A 173 -17.18 7.27 -12.54
CA MET A 173 -17.69 5.91 -12.75
C MET A 173 -19.18 5.73 -12.37
N GLY A 174 -19.91 6.82 -12.10
CA GLY A 174 -21.30 6.76 -11.64
C GLY A 174 -21.47 5.99 -10.33
N ASP A 175 -22.66 5.45 -10.07
CA ASP A 175 -22.95 4.74 -8.82
C ASP A 175 -22.12 3.46 -8.63
N GLU A 176 -21.57 2.87 -9.70
CA GLU A 176 -20.59 1.78 -9.59
C GLU A 176 -19.28 2.24 -8.93
N GLY A 177 -18.83 3.48 -9.17
CA GLY A 177 -17.69 4.09 -8.47
C GLY A 177 -17.98 4.36 -6.99
N GLY A 178 -19.22 4.75 -6.67
CA GLY A 178 -19.66 4.83 -5.27
C GLY A 178 -19.59 3.46 -4.58
N LYS A 179 -20.06 2.42 -5.27
CA LYS A 179 -19.93 1.03 -4.78
C LYS A 179 -18.46 0.58 -4.67
N LEU A 180 -17.59 0.92 -5.62
CA LEU A 180 -16.16 0.62 -5.56
C LEU A 180 -15.52 1.14 -4.26
N VAL A 181 -15.79 2.39 -3.91
CA VAL A 181 -15.25 3.00 -2.68
C VAL A 181 -15.88 2.40 -1.42
N ALA A 182 -17.17 2.04 -1.46
CA ALA A 182 -17.81 1.30 -0.38
C ALA A 182 -17.20 -0.11 -0.19
N ASP A 183 -16.91 -0.83 -1.27
CA ASP A 183 -16.35 -2.18 -1.21
C ASP A 183 -14.90 -2.16 -0.67
N MET A 184 -14.05 -1.23 -1.10
CA MET A 184 -12.67 -1.12 -0.60
C MET A 184 -12.58 -0.65 0.86
N LEU A 185 -13.48 0.21 1.33
CA LEU A 185 -13.56 0.61 2.74
C LEU A 185 -14.02 -0.55 3.65
N ASN A 186 -14.73 -1.54 3.08
CA ASN A 186 -15.05 -2.82 3.73
C ASN A 186 -13.95 -3.89 3.52
N GLY A 187 -12.73 -3.48 3.13
CA GLY A 187 -11.56 -4.36 3.02
C GLY A 187 -11.48 -5.20 1.74
N GLN A 188 -12.33 -4.96 0.73
CA GLN A 188 -12.21 -5.67 -0.54
C GLN A 188 -11.05 -5.12 -1.39
N ILE A 189 -10.22 -6.02 -1.91
CA ILE A 189 -9.18 -5.68 -2.89
C ILE A 189 -9.74 -5.95 -4.29
N ILE A 190 -9.84 -4.90 -5.10
CA ILE A 190 -10.35 -4.96 -6.47
C ILE A 190 -9.18 -4.65 -7.41
N LYS A 191 -8.94 -5.51 -8.41
CA LYS A 191 -7.76 -5.44 -9.27
C LYS A 191 -8.11 -5.67 -10.74
N ASN A 192 -7.45 -4.93 -11.65
CA ASN A 192 -7.53 -5.04 -13.12
C ASN A 192 -8.97 -5.03 -13.71
N LYS A 193 -9.96 -4.43 -13.03
CA LYS A 193 -11.39 -4.50 -13.34
C LYS A 193 -11.89 -3.26 -14.11
N VAL A 194 -12.90 -3.40 -14.96
CA VAL A 194 -13.66 -2.24 -15.49
C VAL A 194 -14.86 -1.96 -14.58
N VAL A 195 -15.05 -0.69 -14.21
CA VAL A 195 -16.11 -0.20 -13.31
C VAL A 195 -16.59 1.15 -13.83
N GLY A 196 -17.88 1.30 -14.10
CA GLY A 196 -18.46 2.54 -14.65
C GLY A 196 -17.78 3.03 -15.94
N GLY A 197 -17.27 2.11 -16.77
CA GLY A 197 -16.48 2.40 -17.97
C GLY A 197 -14.97 2.61 -17.73
N GLN A 198 -14.56 2.99 -16.51
CA GLN A 198 -13.14 3.22 -16.20
C GLN A 198 -12.40 1.91 -15.89
N LYS A 199 -11.14 1.82 -16.31
CA LYS A 199 -10.25 0.71 -15.99
C LYS A 199 -9.57 0.95 -14.63
N VAL A 200 -10.00 0.23 -13.60
CA VAL A 200 -9.38 0.23 -12.27
C VAL A 200 -8.30 -0.84 -12.22
N GLU A 201 -7.03 -0.46 -12.11
CA GLU A 201 -5.94 -1.43 -11.94
C GLU A 201 -5.86 -1.91 -10.50
N LEU A 202 -6.11 -1.05 -9.52
CA LEU A 202 -6.14 -1.41 -8.10
C LEU A 202 -7.06 -0.47 -7.30
N ALA A 203 -7.89 -1.03 -6.43
CA ALA A 203 -8.59 -0.31 -5.38
C ALA A 203 -8.57 -1.15 -4.09
N LYS A 204 -8.07 -0.59 -2.99
CA LYS A 204 -7.99 -1.25 -1.67
C LYS A 204 -7.79 -0.28 -0.51
N CYS A 205 -8.13 -0.69 0.70
CA CYS A 205 -7.73 -0.05 1.95
C CYS A 205 -7.03 -1.07 2.86
N GLU A 206 -5.77 -0.84 3.21
CA GLU A 206 -4.92 -1.68 4.08
C GLU A 206 -3.78 -0.86 4.69
N PHE A 207 -3.21 -1.31 5.82
CA PHE A 207 -2.00 -0.70 6.43
C PHE A 207 -2.05 0.85 6.55
N TYR A 208 -3.20 1.37 6.99
CA TYR A 208 -3.50 2.79 7.15
C TYR A 208 -3.51 3.64 5.86
N SER A 209 -3.57 2.98 4.70
CA SER A 209 -3.67 3.60 3.37
C SER A 209 -4.88 3.07 2.60
N CYS A 210 -5.71 3.98 2.09
CA CYS A 210 -6.61 3.70 0.98
C CYS A 210 -5.98 4.19 -0.33
N MET A 211 -6.06 3.38 -1.38
CA MET A 211 -5.56 3.71 -2.72
C MET A 211 -6.53 3.26 -3.81
N LEU A 212 -6.74 4.12 -4.80
CA LEU A 212 -7.54 3.87 -6.02
C LEU A 212 -6.73 4.31 -7.25
N ILE A 213 -6.50 3.38 -8.18
CA ILE A 213 -5.66 3.56 -9.37
C ILE A 213 -6.51 3.33 -10.61
N ILE A 214 -6.68 4.38 -11.43
CA ILE A 214 -7.45 4.37 -12.67
C ILE A 214 -6.50 4.55 -13.85
N ASN A 215 -6.60 3.66 -14.84
CA ASN A 215 -5.83 3.69 -16.08
C ASN A 215 -6.54 4.55 -17.14
N LYS A 216 -5.93 5.71 -17.46
CA LYS A 216 -6.43 6.69 -18.43
C LYS A 216 -6.50 6.14 -19.86
N SER A 217 -5.71 5.12 -20.18
CA SER A 217 -5.57 4.58 -21.55
C SER A 217 -6.89 4.08 -22.14
N ALA A 218 -7.84 3.64 -21.30
CA ALA A 218 -9.15 3.18 -21.73
C ALA A 218 -10.11 4.32 -22.15
N ALA A 219 -9.92 5.54 -21.64
CA ALA A 219 -10.69 6.72 -22.06
C ALA A 219 -10.15 7.38 -23.34
N GLN A 220 -8.91 7.04 -23.73
CA GLN A 220 -8.24 7.55 -24.93
C GLN A 220 -8.69 6.83 -26.22
N THR A 221 -9.31 5.66 -26.14
CA THR A 221 -9.71 4.87 -27.32
C THR A 221 -11.02 5.31 -27.97
N ASP A 222 -11.87 6.03 -27.25
CA ASP A 222 -13.23 6.39 -27.72
C ASP A 222 -13.26 7.73 -28.48
N ASN A 223 -12.11 8.41 -28.59
CA ASN A 223 -11.94 9.74 -29.22
C ASN A 223 -11.12 9.67 -30.53
N LYS A 224 -11.16 8.57 -31.29
CA LYS A 224 -10.29 8.34 -32.46
C LYS A 224 -10.96 7.61 -33.63
#